data_AF-A0AAV8ZDY0-F1
#
_entry.id   AF-A0AAV8ZDY0-F1
#
_cell.length_a   1.000
_cell.length_b   1.000
_cell.length_c   1.000
_cell.angle_alpha   90.00
_cell.angle_beta   90.00
_cell.angle_gamma   90.00
#
_symmetry.space_group_name_H-M   'P 1'
#
loop_
_entity.id
_entity.type
_entity.pdbx_description
1 polymer ?
#
loop_
_entity_poly.entity_id
_entity_poly.type
_entity_poly.pdbx_seq_one_letter_code
_entity_poly.pdbx_strand_id
1 'polypeptide(L)' 'MGATTIYWNTANPHWMMEANTQYPEKVNVWAGIINSQIIGPYSFDGPLTGARYLDFLQNFLVP' A
#
# COMPACT_ATOMS: atom_id res chain seq x y z
N MET A 1 -6.52 -19.02 -3.59
CA MET A 1 -5.37 -18.15 -3.24
C MET A 1 -4.66 -17.79 -4.54
N GLY A 2 -4.97 -16.63 -5.11
CA GLY A 2 -4.28 -16.12 -6.29
C GLY A 2 -3.97 -14.65 -6.02
N ALA A 3 -2.69 -14.30 -6.00
CA ALA A 3 -2.25 -12.92 -5.91
C ALA A 3 -2.47 -12.24 -7.27
N THR A 4 -2.88 -10.97 -7.27
CA THR A 4 -2.85 -10.12 -8.46
C THR A 4 -1.40 -9.76 -8.76
N THR A 5 -0.76 -10.50 -9.65
CA THR A 5 0.59 -10.21 -10.13
C THR A 5 0.50 -9.14 -11.21
N ILE A 6 0.93 -7.90 -10.91
CA ILE A 6 1.21 -6.92 -11.96
C ILE A 6 2.62 -7.20 -12.48
N TYR A 7 2.69 -7.87 -13.62
CA TYR A 7 3.94 -8.24 -14.28
C TYR A 7 4.29 -7.15 -15.29
N TRP A 8 5.34 -6.36 -15.01
CA TRP A 8 5.87 -5.41 -15.98
C TRP A 8 6.71 -6.16 -17.02
N ASN A 9 6.14 -6.46 -18.19
CA ASN A 9 6.85 -7.05 -19.33
C ASN A 9 6.71 -6.15 -20.56
N THR A 10 7.74 -6.11 -21.39
CA THR A 10 7.80 -5.29 -22.62
C THR A 10 6.86 -5.77 -23.73
N ALA A 11 6.28 -6.96 -23.60
CA ALA A 11 5.26 -7.48 -24.50
C ALA A 11 4.02 -7.89 -23.70
N ASN A 12 2.85 -7.37 -24.08
CA ASN A 12 1.56 -7.62 -23.45
C ASN A 12 1.07 -9.03 -23.82
N PRO A 13 1.11 -10.03 -22.92
CA PRO A 13 0.42 -11.29 -23.19
C PRO A 13 -1.07 -10.99 -23.01
N HIS A 14 -1.87 -11.14 -24.07
CA HIS A 14 -3.33 -10.95 -24.05
C HIS A 14 -4.05 -11.99 -23.18
N TRP A 15 -3.67 -12.09 -21.91
CA TRP A 15 -4.12 -13.08 -20.93
C TRP A 15 -4.33 -12.44 -19.54
N MET A 16 -4.59 -11.13 -19.48
CA MET A 16 -5.14 -10.54 -18.27
C MET A 16 -6.65 -10.74 -18.27
N MET A 17 -7.09 -11.77 -17.54
CA MET A 17 -8.50 -11.94 -17.21
C MET A 17 -8.78 -11.03 -16.02
N GLU A 18 -9.47 -9.91 -16.24
CA GLU A 18 -9.91 -9.01 -15.17
C GLU A 18 -10.95 -9.72 -14.29
N ALA A 19 -10.48 -10.46 -13.30
CA ALA A 19 -11.30 -10.85 -12.17
C ALA A 19 -11.44 -9.61 -11.28
N ASN A 20 -12.44 -8.78 -11.58
CA ASN A 20 -12.88 -7.69 -10.70
C ASN A 20 -13.32 -8.32 -9.37
N THR A 21 -12.36 -8.43 -8.45
CA THR A 21 -12.57 -8.97 -7.12
C THR A 21 -13.48 -7.98 -6.40
N GLN A 22 -14.74 -8.35 -6.17
CA GLN A 22 -15.77 -7.41 -5.72
C GLN A 22 -15.54 -6.84 -4.30
N TYR A 23 -14.47 -7.20 -3.59
CA TYR A 23 -14.00 -6.53 -2.37
C TYR A 23 -12.48 -6.72 -2.21
N PRO A 24 -11.61 -5.84 -2.76
CA PRO A 24 -10.24 -5.77 -2.26
C PRO A 24 -10.30 -5.12 -0.87
N GLU A 25 -9.89 -5.83 0.18
CA GLU A 25 -9.58 -5.20 1.45
C GLU A 25 -8.41 -4.23 1.21
N LYS A 26 -8.74 -2.94 1.03
CA LYS A 26 -7.74 -1.91 0.79
C LYS A 26 -7.02 -1.60 2.10
N VAL A 27 -5.74 -1.92 2.17
CA VAL A 27 -4.87 -1.55 3.29
C VAL A 27 -4.05 -0.33 2.87
N ASN A 28 -4.00 0.69 3.73
CA ASN A 28 -3.10 1.83 3.55
C ASN A 28 -1.84 1.58 4.39
N VAL A 29 -0.68 1.87 3.81
CA VAL A 29 0.62 1.69 4.48
C VAL A 29 1.47 2.93 4.27
N TRP A 30 2.20 3.36 5.30
CA TRP A 30 3.22 4.40 5.24
C TRP A 30 4.62 3.78 5.36
N ALA A 31 5.56 4.30 4.57
CA ALA A 31 6.99 4.05 4.74
C ALA A 31 7.76 5.33 4.35
N GLY A 32 8.79 5.65 5.11
CA GLY A 32 9.76 6.71 4.82
C GLY A 32 11.04 6.14 4.24
N ILE A 33 11.77 6.96 3.47
CA ILE A 33 13.12 6.64 3.00
C ILE A 33 14.03 7.79 3.45
N ILE A 34 15.10 7.46 4.17
CA ILE A 34 16.12 8.42 4.58
C ILE A 34 17.49 7.85 4.19
N ASN A 35 18.24 8.61 3.40
CA ASN A 35 19.47 8.14 2.75
C ASN A 35 19.22 6.81 2.01
N SER A 36 19.97 5.77 2.36
CA SER A 36 19.85 4.43 1.79
C SER A 36 19.03 3.48 2.67
N GLN A 37 18.24 4.00 3.62
CA GLN A 37 17.47 3.20 4.57
C GLN A 37 15.97 3.47 4.47
N ILE A 38 15.18 2.41 4.57
CA ILE A 38 13.72 2.46 4.70
C ILE A 38 13.36 2.52 6.18
N ILE A 39 12.44 3.42 6.54
CA ILE A 39 11.84 3.56 7.86
C ILE A 39 10.36 3.19 7.74
N GLY A 40 9.89 2.27 8.60
CA GLY A 40 8.57 1.65 8.46
C GLY A 40 8.67 0.25 7.84
N PRO A 41 7.53 -0.45 7.59
CA PRO A 41 6.19 0.11 7.32
C PRO A 41 5.28 0.32 8.54
N TYR A 42 4.36 1.28 8.42
CA TYR A 42 3.22 1.46 9.33
C TYR A 42 1.91 1.22 8.58
N SER A 43 1.10 0.26 9.03
CA SER A 43 -0.20 -0.05 8.45
C SER A 43 -1.31 0.69 9.17
N PHE A 44 -2.23 1.29 8.41
CA PHE A 44 -3.41 1.95 8.97
C PHE A 44 -4.58 0.97 9.07
N ASP A 45 -5.23 0.94 10.24
CA ASP A 45 -6.43 0.15 10.48
C ASP A 45 -7.68 0.80 9.87
N GLY A 46 -7.82 0.64 8.56
CA GLY A 46 -8.94 1.13 7.76
C GLY A 46 -8.56 2.26 6.79
N PRO A 47 -9.55 3.05 6.33
CA PRO A 47 -9.30 4.12 5.38
C PRO A 47 -8.32 5.15 5.93
N LEU A 48 -7.39 5.61 5.07
CA LEU A 48 -6.52 6.73 5.36
C LEU A 48 -7.34 8.02 5.32
N THR A 49 -7.44 8.70 6.45
CA THR A 49 -8.07 10.02 6.59
C THR A 49 -7.03 11.03 7.06
N GLY A 50 -7.28 12.32 6.81
CA GLY A 50 -6.36 13.37 7.27
C GLY A 50 -6.14 13.36 8.79
N ALA A 51 -7.20 13.08 9.57
CA ALA A 51 -7.10 12.97 11.03
C ALA A 51 -6.23 11.79 11.48
N ARG A 52 -6.40 10.61 10.87
CA ARG A 52 -5.57 9.42 11.17
C ARG A 52 -4.12 9.61 10.74
N TYR A 53 -3.92 10.28 9.61
CA TYR A 53 -2.58 10.61 9.16
C TYR A 53 -1.89 11.61 10.11
N LEU A 54 -2.61 12.64 10.57
CA LEU A 54 -2.10 13.60 11.54
C LEU A 54 -1.77 12.94 12.88
N ASP A 55 -2.66 12.08 13.39
CA ASP A 55 -2.44 11.29 14.61
C ASP A 55 -1.18 10.42 14.50
N PHE A 56 -1.02 9.70 13.38
CA PHE A 56 0.21 8.97 13.07
C PHE A 56 1.45 9.87 13.09
N LEU A 57 1.40 11.05 12.45
CA LEU A 57 2.54 11.98 12.44
C LEU A 57 2.92 12.46 13.84
N GLN A 58 1.93 12.79 14.67
CA GLN A 58 2.13 13.42 15.98
C GLN A 58 2.46 12.43 17.09
N ASN A 59 1.87 11.23 17.05
CA ASN A 59 1.93 10.27 18.16
C ASN A 59 2.74 9.02 17.85
N PHE A 60 3.06 8.75 16.58
CA PHE A 60 3.82 7.56 16.17
C PHE A 60 5.12 7.89 15.46
N LEU A 61 5.10 8.83 14.49
CA LEU A 61 6.28 9.13 13.67
C LEU A 61 7.28 10.06 14.38
N VAL A 62 6.78 11.07 15.09
CA VAL A 62 7.60 11.99 15.88
C VAL A 62 7.51 11.54 17.35
N PRO A 63 8.63 11.21 18.03
CA PRO A 63 8.64 10.86 19.45
C PRO A 63 8.19 12.00 20.38
#